data_AF-A0A2T6D2S9-F1
#
_entry.id   AF-A0A2T6D2S9-F1
#
_cell.length_a   1.000
_cell.length_b   1.000
_cell.length_c   1.000
_cell.angle_alpha   90.00
_cell.angle_beta   90.00
_cell.angle_gamma   90.00
#
_symmetry.space_group_name_H-M   'P 1'
#
loop_
_entity.id
_entity.type
_entity.pdbx_description
1 polymer ?
#
loop_
_entity_poly.entity_id
_entity_poly.type
_entity_poly.pdbx_seq_one_letter_code
_entity_poly.pdbx_strand_id
1 'polypeptide(L)'
;MKILWQDDSFWQLRLANGELSDYRRVVLGSGLVGTEFDRLLIADWSQPALSTLSRLGYDGNSQFSLPAWNHVDIVIDGIIYSWENGEHDAVRTLDLRTGVAEVSDKWEYAPGKR
;
A
#
# COMPACT_ATOMS: atom_id res chain seq x y z
N MET A 1 -28.26 28.59 -11.03
CA MET A 1 -27.86 27.31 -10.41
C MET A 1 -26.38 27.08 -10.72
N LYS A 2 -25.49 27.32 -9.77
CA LYS A 2 -24.05 27.00 -9.93
C LYS A 2 -23.89 25.51 -9.67
N ILE A 3 -23.62 24.75 -10.72
CA ILE A 3 -23.14 23.38 -10.57
C ILE A 3 -21.70 23.50 -10.07
N LEU A 4 -21.49 23.31 -8.77
CA LEU A 4 -20.17 23.11 -8.20
C LEU A 4 -19.73 21.70 -8.60
N TRP A 5 -18.83 21.59 -9.57
CA TRP A 5 -18.08 20.37 -9.83
C TRP A 5 -17.10 20.19 -8.66
N GLN A 6 -17.52 19.47 -7.62
CA GLN A 6 -16.61 18.89 -6.63
C GLN A 6 -16.18 17.53 -7.17
N ASP A 7 -15.21 17.53 -8.07
CA ASP A 7 -14.59 16.28 -8.50
C ASP A 7 -13.39 16.00 -7.62
N ASP A 8 -13.65 15.38 -6.48
CA ASP A 8 -12.59 14.95 -5.56
C ASP A 8 -11.68 13.87 -6.16
N SER A 9 -12.11 13.23 -7.26
CA SER A 9 -11.31 12.22 -7.94
C SER A 9 -10.06 12.79 -8.62
N PHE A 10 -10.05 14.09 -8.98
CA PHE A 10 -8.88 14.73 -9.60
C PHE A 10 -7.63 14.65 -8.70
N TRP A 11 -7.83 14.71 -7.38
CA TRP A 11 -6.75 14.70 -6.41
C TRP A 11 -6.50 13.32 -5.80
N GLN A 12 -7.12 12.29 -6.33
CA GLN A 12 -6.97 10.93 -5.83
C GLN A 12 -6.27 10.06 -6.86
N LEU A 13 -5.18 9.42 -6.44
CA LEU A 13 -4.67 8.25 -7.13
C LEU A 13 -5.46 7.05 -6.62
N ARG A 14 -6.11 6.33 -7.54
CA ARG A 14 -6.84 5.10 -7.23
C ARG A 14 -6.23 3.95 -8.01
N LEU A 15 -5.91 2.86 -7.32
CA LEU A 15 -5.39 1.64 -7.92
C LEU A 15 -6.33 0.50 -7.58
N ALA A 16 -6.95 -0.09 -8.60
CA ALA A 16 -7.76 -1.30 -8.46
C ALA A 16 -6.87 -2.56 -8.53
N ASN A 17 -7.47 -3.69 -8.18
CA ASN A 17 -6.77 -4.97 -8.23
C ASN A 17 -6.33 -5.31 -9.67
N GLY A 18 -5.07 -5.72 -9.86
CA GLY A 18 -4.47 -5.99 -11.18
C GLY A 18 -3.77 -4.80 -11.86
N GLU A 19 -4.00 -3.55 -11.42
CA GLU A 19 -3.30 -2.38 -11.99
C GLU A 19 -1.92 -2.15 -11.34
N LEU A 20 -1.62 -2.85 -10.25
CA LEU A 20 -0.41 -2.66 -9.44
C LEU A 20 0.90 -3.02 -10.15
N SER A 21 0.87 -3.95 -11.12
CA SER A 21 2.08 -4.34 -11.87
C SER A 21 2.64 -3.20 -12.72
N ASP A 22 1.80 -2.22 -13.07
CA ASP A 22 2.10 -1.23 -14.09
C ASP A 22 2.64 0.08 -13.50
N TYR A 23 2.51 0.27 -12.18
CA TYR A 23 2.99 1.47 -11.50
C TYR A 23 4.34 1.22 -10.81
N ARG A 24 5.33 2.07 -11.12
CA ARG A 24 6.56 2.15 -10.32
C ARG A 24 6.20 2.61 -8.91
N ARG A 25 6.54 1.79 -7.92
CA ARG A 25 6.56 2.06 -6.46
C ARG A 25 6.14 3.48 -6.09
N VAL A 26 4.87 3.67 -5.77
CA VAL A 26 4.39 4.91 -5.18
C VAL A 26 4.95 4.97 -3.77
N VAL A 27 5.60 6.08 -3.40
CA VAL A 27 6.20 6.26 -2.08
C VAL A 27 5.52 7.43 -1.38
N LEU A 28 5.09 7.23 -0.15
CA LEU A 28 4.64 8.29 0.75
C LEU A 28 5.82 8.79 1.56
N GLY A 29 5.90 10.09 1.82
CA GLY A 29 6.94 10.58 2.71
C GLY A 29 6.75 12.03 3.14
N SER A 30 7.36 12.36 4.27
CA SER A 30 7.36 13.69 4.86
C SER A 30 8.64 14.49 4.56
N GLY A 31 9.53 13.93 3.73
CA GLY A 31 10.89 14.45 3.49
C GLY A 31 11.93 14.05 4.55
N LEU A 32 11.49 13.50 5.68
CA LEU A 32 12.36 12.87 6.67
C LEU A 32 12.31 11.34 6.58
N VAL A 33 11.10 10.80 6.48
CA VAL A 33 10.83 9.37 6.38
C VAL A 33 9.92 9.13 5.17
N GLY A 34 10.09 8.00 4.48
CA GLY A 34 9.17 7.53 3.47
C GLY A 34 8.95 6.03 3.52
N THR A 35 7.81 5.57 3.00
CA THR A 35 7.42 4.16 2.91
C THR A 35 6.68 3.91 1.59
N GLU A 36 6.74 2.67 1.10
CA GLU A 36 6.04 2.26 -0.13
C GLU A 36 4.52 2.20 0.14
N PHE A 37 3.74 2.86 -0.72
CA PHE A 37 2.27 3.00 -0.65
C PHE A 37 1.53 1.74 -1.09
N ASP A 38 2.06 1.05 -2.09
CA ASP A 38 1.42 -0.08 -2.78
C ASP A 38 1.13 -1.28 -1.86
N ARG A 39 1.85 -1.36 -0.73
CA ARG A 39 1.87 -2.51 0.17
C ARG A 39 1.54 -2.13 1.62
N LEU A 40 0.76 -1.06 1.80
CA LEU A 40 0.30 -0.58 3.12
C LEU A 40 -0.47 -1.60 3.95
N LEU A 41 -0.96 -2.69 3.34
CA LEU A 41 -1.64 -3.75 4.06
C LEU A 41 -1.17 -5.12 3.55
N ILE A 42 -0.51 -5.80 4.48
CA ILE A 42 -0.52 -7.25 4.70
C ILE A 42 0.51 -8.04 3.91
N ALA A 43 1.48 -8.57 4.66
CA ALA A 43 2.05 -9.92 4.64
C ALA A 43 1.86 -10.76 3.38
N ASP A 44 2.23 -10.21 2.23
CA ASP A 44 2.72 -11.04 1.16
C ASP A 44 4.17 -11.42 1.48
N TRP A 45 4.35 -12.45 2.30
CA TRP A 45 5.68 -12.96 2.66
C TRP A 45 6.44 -13.54 1.46
N SER A 46 5.78 -13.74 0.31
CA SER A 46 6.43 -14.11 -0.94
C SER A 46 7.19 -12.93 -1.58
N GLN A 47 6.86 -11.70 -1.18
CA GLN A 47 7.42 -10.47 -1.71
C GLN A 47 8.56 -9.94 -0.82
N PRO A 48 9.50 -9.16 -1.40
CA PRO A 48 10.55 -8.53 -0.62
C PRO A 48 9.98 -7.71 0.53
N ALA A 49 10.60 -7.85 1.71
CA ALA A 49 10.17 -7.16 2.92
C ALA A 49 10.06 -5.65 2.68
N LEU A 50 8.96 -5.08 3.17
CA LEU A 50 8.77 -3.64 3.16
C LEU A 50 9.93 -2.95 3.87
N SER A 51 10.31 -1.79 3.36
CA SER A 51 11.32 -0.98 4.00
C SER A 51 10.85 0.45 4.19
N THR A 52 11.28 1.01 5.31
CA THR A 52 11.15 2.44 5.58
C THR A 52 12.45 3.11 5.14
N LEU A 53 12.35 4.19 4.36
CA LEU A 53 13.50 5.01 4.01
C LEU A 53 13.56 6.19 4.98
N SER A 54 14.76 6.53 5.46
CA SER A 54 14.97 7.71 6.31
C SER A 54 16.10 8.55 5.76
N ARG A 55 15.90 9.87 5.71
CA ARG A 55 16.92 10.86 5.37
C ARG A 55 18.07 10.90 6.39
N LEU A 56 17.97 10.20 7.51
CA LEU A 56 19.02 10.14 8.53
C LEU A 56 19.80 8.80 8.52
N GLY A 57 19.30 7.79 7.80
CA GLY A 57 19.94 6.47 7.74
C GLY A 57 20.83 6.35 6.50
N TYR A 58 22.11 6.67 6.63
CA TYR A 58 23.10 6.49 5.57
C TYR A 58 24.26 5.62 6.05
N ASP A 59 24.74 4.77 5.14
CA ASP A 59 26.03 4.08 5.26
C ASP A 59 26.90 4.49 4.06
N GLY A 60 27.90 5.35 4.34
CA GLY A 60 28.67 6.03 3.30
C GLY A 60 27.76 6.85 2.37
N ASN A 61 27.72 6.46 1.09
CA ASN A 61 26.96 7.15 0.05
C ASN A 61 25.59 6.51 -0.24
N SER A 62 25.18 5.48 0.51
CA SER A 62 23.93 4.77 0.28
C SER A 62 22.96 4.96 1.44
N GLN A 63 21.68 5.21 1.13
CA GLN A 63 20.62 5.24 2.13
C GLN A 63 20.32 3.79 2.57
N PHE A 64 20.30 3.52 3.87
CA PHE A 64 19.95 2.19 4.38
C PHE A 64 18.43 2.04 4.52
N SER A 65 17.93 0.86 4.14
CA SER A 65 16.54 0.46 4.33
C SER A 65 16.27 0.10 5.78
N LEU A 66 15.46 0.88 6.47
CA LEU A 66 15.02 0.59 7.84
C LEU A 66 13.87 -0.44 7.83
N PRO A 67 13.63 -1.15 8.94
CA PRO A 67 12.46 -2.02 9.08
C PRO A 67 11.16 -1.27 8.72
N ALA A 68 10.24 -1.94 8.03
CA ALA A 68 8.89 -1.42 7.85
C ALA A 68 8.14 -1.39 9.18
N TRP A 69 7.81 -0.19 9.63
CA TRP A 69 7.01 0.01 10.85
C TRP A 69 5.51 -0.21 10.62
N ASN A 70 5.08 -0.19 9.36
CA ASN A 70 3.69 -0.28 8.94
C ASN A 70 3.28 -1.70 8.52
N HIS A 71 4.10 -2.71 8.79
CA HIS A 71 3.73 -4.10 8.52
C HIS A 71 2.72 -4.58 9.57
N VAL A 72 1.53 -4.98 9.12
CA VAL A 72 0.48 -5.57 9.95
C VAL A 72 0.10 -6.94 9.40
N ASP A 73 0.17 -7.95 10.26
CA ASP A 73 -0.36 -9.29 10.00
C ASP A 73 -1.83 -9.36 10.42
N ILE A 74 -2.69 -9.88 9.54
CA ILE A 74 -4.11 -10.08 9.84
C ILE A 74 -4.39 -11.60 9.83
N VAL A 75 -5.02 -12.09 10.89
CA VAL A 75 -5.41 -13.49 11.02
C VAL A 75 -6.91 -13.55 11.35
N ILE A 76 -7.66 -14.28 10.53
CA ILE A 76 -9.12 -14.44 10.65
C ILE A 76 -9.41 -15.93 10.79
N ASP A 77 -10.01 -16.34 11.90
CA ASP A 77 -10.31 -17.74 12.22
C ASP A 77 -9.11 -18.70 12.03
N GLY A 78 -7.90 -18.23 12.37
CA GLY A 78 -6.65 -18.98 12.25
C GLY A 78 -6.04 -18.99 10.84
N ILE A 79 -6.67 -18.33 9.87
CA ILE A 79 -6.18 -18.18 8.50
C ILE A 79 -5.48 -16.82 8.38
N ILE A 80 -4.22 -16.81 7.97
CA ILE A 80 -3.47 -15.59 7.67
C ILE A 80 -4.08 -14.97 6.42
N TYR A 81 -4.50 -13.70 6.46
CA TYR A 81 -4.84 -12.98 5.23
C TYR A 81 -3.60 -12.95 4.33
N SER A 82 -3.72 -13.42 3.09
CA SER A 82 -2.70 -13.22 2.06
C SER A 82 -3.33 -13.14 0.68
N TRP A 83 -2.60 -12.57 -0.28
CA TRP A 83 -3.03 -12.51 -1.69
C TRP A 83 -3.14 -13.90 -2.34
N GLU A 84 -2.53 -14.92 -1.75
CA GLU A 84 -2.45 -16.28 -2.28
C GLU A 84 -3.60 -17.19 -1.83
N ASN A 85 -4.37 -16.80 -0.81
CA ASN A 85 -5.37 -17.68 -0.18
C ASN A 85 -6.79 -17.10 -0.15
N GLY A 86 -7.07 -16.08 -0.95
CA GLY A 86 -8.41 -15.57 -1.13
C GLY A 86 -8.66 -14.91 -2.46
N GLU A 87 -9.93 -14.60 -2.69
CA GLU A 87 -10.34 -13.61 -3.68
C GLU A 87 -10.27 -12.23 -3.05
N HIS A 88 -9.84 -11.25 -3.84
CA HIS A 88 -9.64 -9.88 -3.38
C HIS A 88 -10.31 -8.89 -4.34
N ASP A 89 -10.98 -7.90 -3.77
CA ASP A 89 -11.48 -6.71 -4.47
C ASP A 89 -10.85 -5.48 -3.80
N ALA A 90 -9.52 -5.44 -3.87
CA ALA A 90 -8.73 -4.45 -3.19
C ALA A 90 -8.68 -3.14 -3.97
N VAL A 91 -8.97 -2.04 -3.27
CA VAL A 91 -8.84 -0.68 -3.75
C VAL A 91 -7.87 0.07 -2.85
N ARG A 92 -6.87 0.68 -3.48
CA ARG A 92 -5.92 1.60 -2.83
C ARG A 92 -6.22 3.01 -3.27
N THR A 93 -6.24 3.95 -2.33
CA THR A 93 -6.38 5.38 -2.65
C THR A 93 -5.30 6.21 -1.96
N LEU A 94 -4.79 7.22 -2.66
CA LEU A 94 -3.93 8.25 -2.10
C LEU A 94 -4.55 9.60 -2.42
N ASP A 95 -4.99 10.32 -1.40
CA ASP A 95 -5.41 11.71 -1.52
C ASP A 95 -4.17 12.60 -1.54
N LEU A 96 -3.92 13.26 -2.66
CA LEU A 96 -2.75 14.10 -2.90
C LEU A 96 -2.82 15.44 -2.16
N ARG A 97 -3.99 15.86 -1.68
CA ARG A 97 -4.15 17.09 -0.89
C ARG A 97 -3.71 16.87 0.55
N THR A 98 -4.05 15.71 1.10
CA THR A 98 -3.83 15.40 2.51
C THR A 98 -2.64 14.48 2.74
N GLY A 99 -2.20 13.76 1.71
CA GLY A 99 -1.20 12.69 1.82
C GLY A 99 -1.73 11.44 2.52
N VAL A 100 -3.05 11.34 2.74
CA VAL A 100 -3.67 10.18 3.38
C VAL A 100 -3.78 9.05 2.36
N ALA A 101 -3.33 7.89 2.80
CA ALA A 101 -3.32 6.66 2.03
C ALA A 101 -4.23 5.63 2.68
N GLU A 102 -5.08 5.02 1.87
CA GLU A 102 -6.08 4.05 2.35
C GLU A 102 -6.05 2.80 1.47
N VAL A 103 -6.25 1.65 2.12
CA VAL A 103 -6.58 0.38 1.48
C VAL A 103 -7.93 -0.06 2.02
N SER A 104 -8.78 -0.50 1.10
CA SER A 104 -9.98 -1.26 1.39
C SER A 104 -9.90 -2.55 0.58
N ASP A 105 -10.20 -3.68 1.20
CA ASP A 105 -10.31 -4.95 0.48
C ASP A 105 -11.56 -5.70 0.93
N LYS A 106 -12.23 -6.32 -0.04
CA LYS A 106 -13.23 -7.34 0.22
C LYS A 106 -12.59 -8.69 -0.03
N TRP A 107 -12.05 -9.26 1.05
CA TRP A 107 -11.41 -10.57 1.04
C TRP A 107 -12.42 -11.69 1.28
N GLU A 108 -12.40 -12.68 0.40
CA GLU A 108 -13.16 -13.92 0.57
C GLU A 108 -12.18 -15.11 0.55
N TYR A 109 -12.15 -15.88 1.64
CA TYR A 109 -11.25 -17.02 1.75
C TYR A 109 -11.54 -18.07 0.66
N ALA A 110 -10.52 -18.36 -0.14
CA ALA A 110 -10.60 -19.26 -1.27
C ALA A 110 -9.26 -20.02 -1.39
N PRO A 111 -9.10 -21.13 -0.66
CA PRO A 111 -7.82 -21.84 -0.62
C PRO A 111 -7.44 -22.38 -2.01
N GLY A 112 -6.23 -22.06 -2.47
CA GLY A 112 -5.65 -22.66 -3.67
C GLY A 112 -5.91 -21.91 -4.98
N LYS A 113 -6.27 -20.63 -4.96
CA LYS A 113 -6.17 -19.80 -6.16
C LYS A 113 -4.69 -19.62 -6.55
N ARG A 114 -4.34 -20.15 -7.73
CA ARG A 114 -3.11 -19.86 -8.47
C ARG A 114 -3.36 -18.72 -9.44
#